data_AF-A0A0D8Y8V2-F1
#
_entry.id   AF-A0A0D8Y8V2-F1
#
_cell.length_a   1.000
_cell.length_b   1.000
_cell.length_c   1.000
_cell.angle_alpha   90.00
_cell.angle_beta   90.00
_cell.angle_gamma   90.00
#
_symmetry.space_group_name_H-M   'P 1'
#
loop_
_entity.id
_entity.type
_entity.pdbx_description
1 polymer ?
#
loop_
_entity_poly.entity_id
_entity_poly.type
_entity_poly.pdbx_seq_one_letter_code
_entity_poly.pdbx_strand_id
1 'polypeptide(L)' 'MVRISVEILVSLKMFGGRPIECWLPAEYKSSWEDYTEMYCWARNTYFAPFDDVNLPQVHERGKTMKTYSEK' A
#
# COMPACT_ATOMS: atom_id res chain seq x y z
N MET A 1 24.89 -10.94 23.34
CA MET A 1 24.81 -11.60 22.02
C MET A 1 23.36 -11.81 21.57
N VAL A 2 22.50 -12.52 22.32
CA VAL A 2 21.11 -12.81 21.93
C VAL A 2 20.22 -11.57 21.65
N ARG A 3 20.42 -10.46 22.37
CA ARG A 3 19.62 -9.24 22.13
C ARG A 3 19.90 -8.59 20.77
N ILE A 4 21.14 -8.63 20.30
CA ILE A 4 21.53 -8.02 19.02
C ILE A 4 20.96 -8.84 17.85
N SER A 5 20.94 -10.17 17.97
CA SER A 5 20.36 -11.04 16.93
C SER A 5 18.86 -10.78 16.74
N VAL A 6 18.11 -10.52 17.82
CA VAL A 6 16.66 -10.24 17.74
C VAL A 6 16.38 -8.90 17.03
N GLU A 7 17.15 -7.86 17.31
CA GLU A 7 16.97 -6.54 16.66
C GLU A 7 17.25 -6.59 15.15
N ILE A 8 18.27 -7.37 14.74
CA ILE A 8 18.59 -7.60 13.33
C ILE A 8 17.47 -8.39 12.64
N LEU A 9 16.97 -9.45 13.27
CA LEU A 9 15.87 -10.27 12.76
C LEU A 9 14.57 -9.47 12.57
N VAL A 10 14.23 -8.61 13.53
CA VAL A 10 13.03 -7.75 13.45
C VAL A 10 13.18 -6.72 12.33
N SER A 11 14.36 -6.10 12.19
CA SER A 11 14.61 -5.12 11.14
C SER A 11 14.51 -5.75 9.75
N LEU A 12 15.13 -6.92 9.54
CA LEU A 12 15.05 -7.68 8.28
C LEU A 12 13.61 -8.06 7.91
N LYS A 13 12.76 -8.40 8.90
CA LYS A 13 11.36 -8.77 8.68
C LYS A 13 10.50 -7.59 8.19
N MET A 14 10.84 -6.37 8.59
CA MET A 14 10.13 -5.16 8.16
C MET A 14 10.53 -4.70 6.75
N PHE A 15 11.79 -4.92 6.35
CA PHE A 15 12.28 -4.56 5.01
C PHE A 15 12.05 -5.63 3.94
N GLY A 16 11.63 -6.84 4.32
CA GLY A 16 11.47 -7.98 3.42
C GLY A 16 10.07 -8.19 2.83
N GLY A 17 9.14 -7.26 3.02
CA GLY A 17 7.75 -7.39 2.56
C GLY A 17 7.33 -6.28 1.59
N ARG A 18 6.51 -6.63 0.61
CA ARG A 18 5.75 -5.68 -0.22
C ARG A 18 4.79 -4.93 0.72
N PRO A 19 4.90 -3.61 0.89
CA PRO A 19 4.14 -2.87 1.90
C PRO A 19 2.64 -2.78 1.59
N ILE A 20 2.26 -2.98 0.33
CA ILE A 20 0.89 -2.97 -0.16
C ILE A 20 0.83 -3.80 -1.44
N GLU A 21 -0.24 -4.60 -1.60
CA GLU A 21 -0.54 -5.33 -2.83
C GLU A 21 -1.65 -4.54 -3.55
N CYS A 22 -1.36 -4.02 -4.74
CA CYS A 22 -2.33 -3.28 -5.54
C CYS A 22 -2.98 -4.17 -6.59
N TRP A 23 -4.28 -4.03 -6.80
CA TRP A 23 -4.98 -4.75 -7.86
C TRP A 23 -4.63 -4.13 -9.22
N LEU A 24 -4.05 -4.94 -10.10
CA LEU A 24 -3.72 -4.58 -11.48
C LEU A 24 -4.46 -5.50 -12.44
N PRO A 25 -4.84 -5.02 -13.64
CA PRO A 25 -5.38 -5.90 -14.67
C PRO A 25 -4.30 -6.89 -15.15
N ALA A 26 -4.75 -8.10 -15.45
CA ALA A 26 -3.89 -9.26 -15.72
C ALA A 26 -3.01 -9.13 -16.98
N GLU A 27 -3.27 -8.15 -17.85
CA GLU A 27 -2.42 -7.84 -19.02
C GLU A 27 -1.07 -7.21 -18.67
N TYR A 28 -0.88 -6.67 -17.45
CA TYR A 28 0.37 -6.03 -17.08
C TYR A 28 1.46 -7.06 -16.69
N LYS A 29 2.71 -6.75 -17.05
CA LYS A 29 3.88 -7.56 -16.65
C LYS A 29 4.14 -7.42 -15.14
N SER A 30 4.78 -8.41 -14.53
CA SER A 30 5.19 -8.39 -13.11
C SER A 30 6.02 -7.16 -12.71
N SER A 31 6.84 -6.62 -13.62
CA SER A 31 7.61 -5.39 -13.35
C SER A 31 6.72 -4.16 -13.13
N TRP A 32 5.48 -4.16 -13.64
CA TRP A 32 4.51 -3.08 -13.38
C TRP A 32 3.81 -3.25 -12.03
N GLU A 33 3.79 -4.46 -11.48
CA GLU A 33 3.29 -4.72 -10.12
C GLU A 33 4.16 -3.96 -9.13
N ASP A 34 5.46 -4.19 -9.13
CA ASP A 34 6.41 -3.51 -8.23
C ASP A 34 6.34 -1.97 -8.34
N TYR A 35 6.22 -1.44 -9.58
CA TYR A 35 6.06 0.00 -9.80
C TYR A 35 4.76 0.55 -9.21
N THR A 36 3.67 -0.18 -9.41
CA THR A 36 2.34 0.27 -8.99
C THR A 36 2.17 0.14 -7.49
N GLU A 37 2.74 -0.88 -6.86
CA GLU A 37 2.81 -1.00 -5.40
C GLU A 37 3.52 0.21 -4.78
N MET A 38 4.70 0.58 -5.32
CA MET A 38 5.41 1.77 -4.87
C MET A 38 4.63 3.07 -5.11
N TYR A 39 3.94 3.17 -6.24
CA TYR A 39 3.11 4.32 -6.56
C TYR A 39 1.91 4.45 -5.62
N CYS A 40 1.21 3.34 -5.34
CA CYS A 40 0.12 3.26 -4.39
C CYS A 40 0.55 3.64 -2.96
N TRP A 41 1.75 3.21 -2.56
CA TRP A 41 2.30 3.51 -1.23
C TRP A 41 2.65 4.99 -1.06
N ALA A 42 3.28 5.60 -2.07
CA ALA A 42 3.69 7.01 -2.04
C ALA A 42 2.52 7.99 -2.22
N ARG A 43 1.40 7.56 -2.82
CA ARG A 43 0.24 8.41 -3.09
C ARG A 43 -0.84 8.25 -2.00
N ASN A 44 -1.57 9.32 -1.71
CA ASN A 44 -2.78 9.24 -0.92
C ASN A 44 -3.84 8.38 -1.63
N THR A 45 -4.37 7.39 -0.92
CA THR A 45 -5.46 6.52 -1.39
C THR A 45 -6.74 6.82 -0.60
N TYR A 46 -7.89 6.29 -1.01
CA TYR A 46 -9.14 6.44 -0.25
C TYR A 46 -9.90 5.11 -0.23
N PHE A 47 -10.67 4.89 0.83
CA PHE A 47 -11.57 3.74 0.89
C PHE A 47 -12.83 4.00 0.06
N ALA A 48 -13.15 3.07 -0.83
CA ALA A 48 -14.39 3.05 -1.59
C ALA A 48 -15.28 1.88 -1.10
N PRO A 49 -16.55 2.14 -0.73
CA PRO A 49 -17.48 1.06 -0.38
C PRO A 49 -17.79 0.21 -1.61
N PHE A 50 -17.93 -1.11 -1.42
CA PHE A 50 -18.23 -2.06 -2.50
C PHE A 50 -19.71 -2.05 -2.93
N ASP A 51 -20.59 -1.51 -2.09
CA ASP A 51 -22.04 -1.52 -2.31
C ASP A 51 -22.54 -0.38 -3.23
N ASP A 52 -21.78 0.71 -3.37
CA ASP A 52 -22.14 1.84 -4.22
C ASP A 52 -21.49 1.72 -5.61
N VAL A 53 -22.34 1.62 -6.64
CA VAL A 53 -21.92 1.62 -8.06
C VAL A 53 -21.25 2.94 -8.45
N ASN A 54 -21.50 4.01 -7.69
CA ASN A 54 -20.91 5.33 -7.94
C ASN A 54 -19.75 5.59 -6.97
N LEU A 55 -18.57 5.86 -7.53
CA LEU A 55 -17.41 6.31 -6.76
C LEU A 55 -17.79 7.57 -5.97
N PRO A 56 -17.38 7.69 -4.69
CA PRO A 56 -17.70 8.86 -3.88
C PRO A 56 -17.23 10.14 -4.57
N GLN A 57 -17.97 11.24 -4.41
CA GLN A 57 -17.60 12.51 -5.03
C GLN A 57 -16.24 12.99 -4.50
N VAL A 58 -15.48 13.72 -5.33
CA VAL A 58 -14.11 14.16 -5.01
C VAL A 58 -14.01 14.89 -3.66
N HIS A 59 -15.05 15.66 -3.31
CA HIS A 59 -15.12 16.37 -2.05
C HIS A 59 -15.24 15.45 -0.81
N GLU A 60 -15.86 14.28 -0.97
CA GLU A 60 -16.03 13.30 0.11
C GLU A 60 -14.85 12.34 0.23
N ARG A 61 -14.10 12.11 -0.85
CA ARG A 61 -12.86 11.29 -0.84
C ARG A 61 -11.82 11.81 0.13
N GLY A 62 -11.76 13.13 0.34
CA GLY A 62 -10.85 13.76 1.30
C GLY A 62 -11.09 13.33 2.76
N LYS A 63 -12.31 12.88 3.09
CA LYS A 63 -12.66 12.45 4.45
C LYS A 63 -12.17 11.04 4.78
N THR A 64 -12.01 10.18 3.76
CA THR A 64 -11.58 8.78 3.91
C THR A 64 -10.18 8.53 3.39
N MET A 65 -9.40 9.59 3.16
CA MET A 65 -8.05 9.53 2.64
C MET A 65 -7.13 8.78 3.61
N LYS A 66 -6.39 7.79 3.10
CA LYS A 66 -5.39 7.00 3.81
C LYS A 66 -4.02 7.25 3.16
N THR A 67 -3.10 7.74 3.96
CA THR A 67 -1.71 7.97 3.58
C THR A 67 -0.85 6.92 4.27
N TYR A 68 -0.20 6.06 3.48
CA TYR A 68 0.68 5.01 4.01
C TYR A 68 2.14 5.48 4.16
N SER A 69 2.56 6.50 3.42
CA SER A 69 3.91 7.07 3.47
C SER A 69 4.19 7.97 4.69
N GLU A 70 3.16 8.42 5.40
CA GLU A 70 3.28 9.33 6.55
C GLU A 70 3.24 8.59 7.91
N LYS A 71 3.13 7.26 7.87
CA LYS A 71 3.19 6.39 9.06
C LYS A 71 4.56 5.77 9.26
#